data_AF-A0A8S3HRJ1-F1
#
_entry.id   AF-A0A8S3HRJ1-F1
#
_cell.length_a   1.000
_cell.length_b   1.000
_cell.length_c   1.000
_cell.angle_alpha   90.00
_cell.angle_beta   90.00
_cell.angle_gamma   90.00
#
_symmetry.space_group_name_H-M   'P 1'
#
loop_
_entity.id
_entity.type
_entity.pdbx_description
1 polymer ?
#
loop_
_entity_poly.entity_id
_entity_poly.type
_entity_poly.pdbx_seq_one_letter_code
_entity_poly.pdbx_strand_id
1 'polypeptide(L)'
;MKNNADDILQTLFVENLLELHAKYLNVIRETFANDPDFISSLDKACAMVVNMKNGNNLSAKAAELVAHYCDNLLRKSSKISTESEIEEKLVNAIIIFNYLEDKDYFQRCYQKMLARRLIYQHSASIDAEEFMLTKLKVLKDFFFLELWPFKLSFL
;
A
#
# COMPACT_ATOMS: atom_id res chain seq x y z
N MET A 1 -3.47 8.34 -21.96
CA MET A 1 -3.06 9.40 -21.01
C MET A 1 -3.74 9.07 -19.69
N LYS A 2 -3.02 8.60 -18.66
CA LYS A 2 -3.61 8.42 -17.33
C LYS A 2 -3.85 9.83 -16.76
N ASN A 3 -5.05 10.08 -16.25
CA ASN A 3 -5.46 11.39 -15.77
C ASN A 3 -4.75 11.72 -14.45
N ASN A 4 -4.13 12.90 -14.34
CA ASN A 4 -3.57 13.43 -13.09
C ASN A 4 -4.55 13.36 -11.90
N ALA A 5 -5.86 13.40 -12.18
CA ALA A 5 -6.91 13.28 -11.16
C ALA A 5 -6.90 11.92 -10.45
N ASP A 6 -6.60 10.83 -11.17
CA ASP A 6 -6.53 9.51 -10.58
C ASP A 6 -5.33 9.42 -9.64
N ASP A 7 -4.17 9.95 -10.02
CA ASP A 7 -2.96 9.95 -9.18
C ASP A 7 -3.13 10.76 -7.87
N ILE A 8 -3.92 11.86 -7.92
CA ILE A 8 -4.27 12.66 -6.75
C ILE A 8 -5.18 11.86 -5.80
N LEU A 9 -6.17 11.14 -6.32
CA LEU A 9 -7.15 10.42 -5.50
C LEU A 9 -6.49 9.37 -4.59
N GLN A 10 -5.51 8.64 -5.11
CA GLN A 10 -4.87 7.51 -4.42
C GLN A 10 -3.92 8.03 -3.33
N THR A 11 -3.24 9.13 -3.63
CA THR A 11 -2.44 9.88 -2.65
C THR A 11 -3.32 10.39 -1.51
N LEU A 12 -4.42 11.08 -1.83
CA LEU A 12 -5.35 11.59 -0.82
C LEU A 12 -5.96 10.46 0.03
N PHE A 13 -6.31 9.34 -0.59
CA PHE A 13 -6.89 8.20 0.13
C PHE A 13 -5.91 7.63 1.17
N VAL A 14 -4.68 7.32 0.75
CA VAL A 14 -3.68 6.71 1.63
C VAL A 14 -3.20 7.71 2.69
N GLU A 15 -2.85 8.93 2.29
CA GLU A 15 -2.27 9.93 3.19
C GLU A 15 -3.29 10.41 4.24
N ASN A 16 -4.57 10.63 3.87
CA ASN A 16 -5.60 11.02 4.84
C ASN A 16 -5.91 9.91 5.86
N LEU A 17 -5.91 8.64 5.43
CA LEU A 17 -6.12 7.51 6.34
C LEU A 17 -4.94 7.35 7.30
N LEU A 18 -3.72 7.56 6.83
CA LEU A 18 -2.52 7.54 7.67
C LEU A 18 -2.54 8.66 8.70
N GLU A 19 -2.92 9.88 8.29
CA GLU A 19 -3.07 11.02 9.20
C GLU A 19 -4.13 10.73 10.27
N LEU A 20 -5.28 10.19 9.87
CA LEU A 20 -6.35 9.80 10.79
C LEU A 20 -5.87 8.76 11.81
N HIS A 21 -5.20 7.71 11.34
CA HIS A 21 -4.67 6.65 12.17
C HIS A 21 -3.61 7.19 13.15
N ALA A 22 -2.66 7.99 12.68
CA ALA A 22 -1.62 8.58 13.51
C ALA A 22 -2.21 9.53 14.58
N LYS A 23 -3.21 10.33 14.20
CA LYS A 23 -3.92 11.23 15.12
C LYS A 23 -4.56 10.45 16.28
N TYR A 24 -5.31 9.39 15.99
CA TYR A 24 -5.97 8.62 17.03
C TYR A 24 -5.02 7.74 17.83
N LEU A 25 -3.95 7.19 17.23
CA LEU A 25 -2.88 6.56 17.99
C LEU A 25 -2.23 7.53 18.98
N ASN A 26 -2.04 8.80 18.60
CA ASN A 26 -1.50 9.79 19.53
C ASN A 26 -2.45 10.03 20.72
N VAL A 27 -3.76 10.14 20.47
CA VAL A 27 -4.78 10.26 21.53
C VAL A 27 -4.75 9.04 22.45
N ILE A 28 -4.68 7.83 21.89
CA ILE A 28 -4.60 6.58 22.66
C ILE A 28 -3.33 6.54 23.53
N ARG A 29 -2.21 6.98 22.98
CA ARG A 29 -0.94 7.05 23.70
C ARG A 29 -0.99 8.04 24.86
N GLU A 30 -1.46 9.26 24.60
CA GLU A 30 -1.42 10.36 25.58
C GLU A 30 -2.50 10.25 26.64
N THR A 31 -3.69 9.77 26.29
CA THR A 31 -4.87 9.77 27.17
C THR A 31 -5.12 8.39 27.80
N PHE A 32 -4.84 7.32 27.06
CA PHE A 32 -5.16 5.95 27.44
C PHE A 32 -3.91 5.08 27.65
N ALA A 33 -2.72 5.70 27.72
CA ALA A 33 -1.45 5.03 28.00
C ALA A 33 -1.15 3.80 27.11
N ASN A 34 -1.51 3.87 25.83
CA ASN A 34 -1.40 2.75 24.87
C ASN A 34 -2.21 1.51 25.28
N ASP A 35 -3.38 1.69 25.86
CA ASP A 35 -4.28 0.59 26.18
C ASP A 35 -4.59 -0.27 24.93
N PRO A 36 -4.36 -1.60 24.99
CA PRO A 36 -4.48 -2.48 23.84
C PRO A 36 -5.90 -2.60 23.30
N ASP A 37 -6.93 -2.42 24.14
CA ASP A 37 -8.33 -2.51 23.71
C ASP A 37 -8.70 -1.28 22.85
N PHE A 38 -8.17 -0.12 23.19
CA PHE A 38 -8.32 1.09 22.37
C PHE A 38 -7.58 0.98 21.04
N ILE A 39 -6.36 0.43 21.03
CA ILE A 39 -5.61 0.15 19.80
C ILE A 39 -6.40 -0.83 18.92
N SER A 40 -6.90 -1.93 19.48
CA SER A 40 -7.71 -2.91 18.74
C SER A 40 -8.99 -2.29 18.18
N SER A 41 -9.61 -1.38 18.93
CA SER A 41 -10.82 -0.67 18.50
C SER A 41 -10.53 0.29 17.34
N LEU A 42 -9.39 0.99 17.38
CA LEU A 42 -8.93 1.82 16.27
C LEU A 42 -8.67 0.97 15.03
N ASP A 43 -7.95 -0.15 15.17
CA ASP A 43 -7.66 -1.06 14.05
C ASP A 43 -8.94 -1.58 13.38
N LYS A 44 -9.94 -1.98 14.17
CA LYS A 44 -11.25 -2.41 13.68
C LYS A 44 -11.97 -1.28 12.94
N ALA A 45 -11.92 -0.06 13.46
CA ALA A 45 -12.53 1.10 12.81
C ALA A 45 -11.83 1.45 11.49
N CYS A 46 -10.49 1.43 11.45
CA CYS A 46 -9.71 1.62 10.22
C CYS A 46 -10.04 0.54 9.18
N ALA A 47 -10.07 -0.73 9.56
CA ALA A 47 -10.48 -1.84 8.69
C ALA A 47 -11.91 -1.63 8.16
N MET A 48 -12.85 -1.22 9.01
CA MET A 48 -14.22 -0.95 8.55
C MET A 48 -14.25 0.17 7.52
N VAL A 49 -13.61 1.32 7.79
CA VAL A 49 -13.58 2.48 6.89
C VAL A 49 -12.92 2.15 5.55
N VAL A 50 -11.78 1.46 5.58
CA VAL A 50 -11.03 1.06 4.38
C VAL A 50 -11.88 0.16 3.47
N ASN A 51 -12.68 -0.74 4.05
CA ASN A 51 -13.46 -1.73 3.29
C ASN A 51 -14.94 -1.33 3.09
N MET A 52 -15.35 -0.10 3.42
CA MET A 52 -16.74 0.35 3.26
C MET A 52 -17.22 0.26 1.80
N LYS A 53 -18.34 -0.44 1.58
CA LYS A 53 -18.98 -0.59 0.27
C LYS A 53 -20.09 0.45 0.09
N ASN A 54 -19.80 1.59 -0.55
CA ASN A 54 -20.85 2.55 -0.92
C ASN A 54 -21.52 2.14 -2.23
N GLY A 55 -22.60 1.36 -2.13
CA GLY A 55 -23.62 1.12 -3.17
C GLY A 55 -23.19 0.31 -4.40
N ASN A 56 -21.96 0.44 -4.87
CA ASN A 56 -21.42 -0.20 -6.07
C ASN A 56 -19.99 -0.73 -5.80
N ASN A 57 -19.85 -1.93 -5.21
CA ASN A 57 -18.60 -2.72 -5.13
C ASN A 57 -17.27 -1.94 -4.94
N LEU A 58 -17.17 -1.13 -3.88
CA LEU A 58 -15.97 -0.34 -3.57
C LEU A 58 -14.90 -1.04 -2.73
N SER A 59 -15.10 -2.27 -2.22
CA SER A 59 -14.05 -2.94 -1.42
C SER A 59 -12.78 -3.19 -2.24
N ALA A 60 -12.94 -3.60 -3.50
CA ALA A 60 -11.83 -3.74 -4.44
C ALA A 60 -11.19 -2.39 -4.81
N LYS A 61 -11.90 -1.27 -4.60
CA LYS A 61 -11.39 0.06 -4.94
C LYS A 61 -10.30 0.51 -3.98
N ALA A 62 -10.41 0.21 -2.69
CA ALA A 62 -9.37 0.51 -1.71
C ALA A 62 -8.07 -0.24 -2.06
N ALA A 63 -8.17 -1.54 -2.36
CA ALA A 63 -7.03 -2.34 -2.80
C ALA A 63 -6.37 -1.80 -4.08
N GLU A 64 -7.17 -1.33 -5.05
CA GLU A 64 -6.66 -0.66 -6.25
C GLU A 64 -5.90 0.63 -5.91
N LEU A 65 -6.49 1.50 -5.08
CA LEU A 65 -5.91 2.79 -4.70
C LEU A 65 -4.57 2.62 -3.99
N VAL A 66 -4.47 1.68 -3.04
CA VAL A 66 -3.21 1.40 -2.34
C VAL A 66 -2.16 0.84 -3.31
N ALA A 67 -2.53 -0.08 -4.22
CA ALA A 67 -1.58 -0.64 -5.19
C ALA A 67 -1.02 0.44 -6.12
N HIS A 68 -1.87 1.34 -6.57
CA HIS A 68 -1.48 2.44 -7.42
C HIS A 68 -0.68 3.53 -6.69
N TYR A 69 -0.97 3.80 -5.42
CA TYR A 69 -0.15 4.68 -4.59
C TYR A 69 1.30 4.19 -4.55
N CYS A 70 1.51 2.90 -4.28
CA CYS A 70 2.84 2.28 -4.32
C CYS A 70 3.48 2.37 -5.72
N ASP A 71 2.73 2.09 -6.78
CA ASP A 71 3.24 2.22 -8.15
C ASP A 71 3.66 3.65 -8.50
N ASN A 72 2.94 4.65 -8.01
CA ASN A 72 3.29 6.05 -8.24
C ASN A 72 4.57 6.46 -7.50
N LEU A 73 4.78 5.98 -6.27
CA LEU A 73 6.02 6.18 -5.52
C LEU A 73 7.24 5.52 -6.18
N LEU A 74 7.04 4.37 -6.85
CA LEU A 74 8.11 3.56 -7.43
C LEU A 74 8.42 3.93 -8.90
N ARG A 75 7.78 4.93 -9.49
CA ARG A 75 8.02 5.38 -10.87
C ARG A 75 9.08 6.47 -10.95
N LYS A 76 9.92 6.45 -11.99
CA LYS A 76 10.93 7.50 -12.28
C LYS A 76 10.40 8.94 -12.26
N SER A 77 9.11 9.14 -12.51
CA SER A 77 8.46 10.46 -12.55
C SER A 77 7.93 10.93 -11.20
N SER A 78 8.11 10.19 -10.11
CA SER A 78 7.76 10.64 -8.75
C SER A 78 8.65 11.85 -8.42
N LYS A 79 8.06 13.04 -8.45
CA LYS A 79 8.77 14.32 -8.21
C LYS A 79 9.53 14.29 -6.88
N ILE A 80 10.79 14.75 -6.93
CA ILE A 80 11.57 15.36 -5.82
C ILE A 80 11.31 14.72 -4.44
N SER A 81 11.33 13.40 -4.34
CA SER A 81 11.30 12.72 -3.04
C SER A 81 12.64 12.01 -2.88
N THR A 82 13.24 12.13 -1.71
CA THR A 82 14.47 11.39 -1.42
C THR A 82 14.16 9.89 -1.32
N GLU A 83 15.15 9.03 -1.52
CA GLU A 83 14.96 7.58 -1.39
C GLU A 83 14.41 7.20 -0.01
N SER A 84 14.90 7.86 1.05
CA SER A 84 14.40 7.68 2.42
C SER A 84 12.92 8.06 2.58
N GLU A 85 12.46 9.14 1.94
CA GLU A 85 11.04 9.54 1.98
C GLU A 85 10.15 8.53 1.25
N ILE A 86 10.64 7.97 0.13
CA ILE A 86 9.94 6.93 -0.61
C ILE A 86 9.81 5.68 0.26
N GLU A 87 10.89 5.24 0.89
CA GLU A 87 10.86 4.08 1.80
C GLU A 87 9.89 4.28 2.96
N GLU A 88 9.90 5.46 3.59
CA GLU A 88 8.96 5.80 4.67
C GLU A 88 7.51 5.72 4.19
N LYS A 89 7.20 6.32 3.03
CA LYS A 89 5.86 6.27 2.45
C LYS A 89 5.43 4.85 2.07
N LEU A 90 6.35 4.02 1.61
CA LEU A 90 6.08 2.60 1.34
C LEU A 90 5.79 1.82 2.62
N VAL A 91 6.54 2.06 3.70
CA VAL A 91 6.26 1.47 5.03
C VAL A 91 4.88 1.89 5.52
N ASN A 92 4.53 3.17 5.37
CA ASN A 92 3.22 3.65 5.76
C ASN A 92 2.10 3.02 4.92
N ALA A 93 2.31 2.83 3.60
CA ALA A 93 1.35 2.13 2.75
C ALA A 93 1.08 0.67 3.22
N ILE A 94 2.07 0.01 3.85
CA ILE A 94 1.89 -1.33 4.45
C ILE A 94 0.90 -1.30 5.63
N ILE A 95 0.84 -0.22 6.40
CA ILE A 95 -0.14 -0.06 7.49
C ILE A 95 -1.55 -0.15 6.91
N ILE A 96 -1.83 0.62 5.85
CA ILE A 96 -3.15 0.62 5.20
C ILE A 96 -3.42 -0.72 4.50
N PHE A 97 -2.40 -1.34 3.90
CA PHE A 97 -2.53 -2.68 3.32
C PHE A 97 -3.01 -3.72 4.34
N ASN A 98 -2.55 -3.66 5.60
CA ASN A 98 -2.99 -4.61 6.63
C ASN A 98 -4.49 -4.53 6.93
N TYR A 99 -5.12 -3.39 6.64
CA TYR A 99 -6.55 -3.20 6.80
C TYR A 99 -7.37 -3.66 5.59
N LEU A 100 -6.76 -4.00 4.45
CA LEU A 100 -7.50 -4.44 3.26
C LEU A 100 -8.08 -5.85 3.45
N GLU A 101 -9.35 -6.05 3.07
CA GLU A 101 -9.95 -7.38 2.94
C GLU A 101 -9.54 -8.05 1.61
N ASP A 102 -9.60 -7.31 0.50
CA ASP A 102 -9.33 -7.82 -0.86
C ASP A 102 -7.82 -7.83 -1.20
N LYS A 103 -7.00 -8.52 -0.39
CA LYS A 103 -5.53 -8.55 -0.53
C LYS A 103 -5.05 -9.25 -1.82
N ASP A 104 -5.79 -10.22 -2.30
CA ASP A 104 -5.51 -10.91 -3.57
C ASP A 104 -5.72 -10.00 -4.78
N TYR A 105 -6.73 -9.12 -4.72
CA TYR A 105 -6.95 -8.09 -5.72
C TYR A 105 -5.82 -7.05 -5.73
N PHE A 106 -5.40 -6.57 -4.55
CA PHE A 106 -4.20 -5.73 -4.42
C PHE A 106 -3.00 -6.39 -5.07
N GLN A 107 -2.74 -7.67 -4.75
CA GLN A 107 -1.61 -8.41 -5.28
C GLN A 107 -1.62 -8.49 -6.82
N ARG A 108 -2.78 -8.83 -7.42
CA ARG A 108 -2.93 -8.89 -8.88
C ARG A 108 -2.66 -7.53 -9.53
N CYS A 109 -3.18 -6.46 -8.94
CA CYS A 109 -2.94 -5.09 -9.41
C CYS A 109 -1.46 -4.73 -9.31
N TYR A 110 -0.85 -4.93 -8.14
CA TYR A 110 0.56 -4.63 -7.89
C TYR A 110 1.49 -5.40 -8.84
N GLN A 111 1.30 -6.72 -8.99
CA GLN A 111 2.10 -7.56 -9.90
C GLN A 111 2.01 -7.09 -11.35
N LYS A 112 0.80 -6.74 -11.82
CA LYS A 112 0.60 -6.22 -13.17
C LYS A 112 1.33 -4.90 -13.40
N MET A 113 1.36 -4.03 -12.39
CA MET A 113 2.04 -2.73 -12.45
C MET A 113 3.55 -2.87 -12.36
N LEU A 114 4.04 -3.70 -11.45
CA LEU A 114 5.46 -4.06 -11.34
C LEU A 114 5.99 -4.62 -12.67
N ALA A 115 5.30 -5.61 -13.25
CA ALA A 115 5.70 -6.19 -14.53
C ALA A 115 5.82 -5.12 -15.63
N ARG A 116 4.87 -4.19 -15.71
CA ARG A 116 4.94 -3.05 -16.64
C ARG A 116 6.15 -2.16 -16.34
N ARG A 117 6.42 -1.81 -15.08
CA ARG A 117 7.57 -0.96 -14.73
C ARG A 117 8.89 -1.63 -15.10
N LEU A 118 9.02 -2.94 -14.87
CA LEU A 118 10.22 -3.71 -15.21
C LEU A 118 10.42 -3.80 -16.74
N ILE A 119 9.38 -4.16 -17.49
CA ILE A 119 9.45 -4.29 -18.96
C ILE A 119 9.82 -2.95 -19.62
N TYR A 120 9.21 -1.85 -19.18
CA TYR A 120 9.45 -0.52 -19.77
C TYR A 120 10.57 0.26 -19.09
N GLN A 121 11.28 -0.32 -18.11
CA GLN A 121 12.32 0.35 -17.32
C GLN A 121 11.86 1.69 -16.71
N HIS A 122 10.62 1.72 -16.18
CA HIS A 122 10.01 2.90 -15.58
C HIS A 122 10.16 2.97 -14.05
N SER A 123 10.83 2.00 -13.43
CA SER A 123 11.13 2.00 -11.98
C SER A 123 12.12 3.09 -11.60
N ALA A 124 11.87 3.78 -10.48
CA ALA A 124 12.73 4.83 -9.95
C ALA A 124 14.10 4.28 -9.51
N SER A 125 14.09 3.19 -8.76
CA SER A 125 15.27 2.46 -8.29
C SER A 125 14.94 0.96 -8.21
N ILE A 126 15.91 0.09 -8.49
CA ILE A 126 15.76 -1.36 -8.31
C ILE A 126 15.72 -1.70 -6.82
N ASP A 127 16.52 -0.99 -6.02
CA ASP A 127 16.62 -1.20 -4.57
C ASP A 127 15.28 -0.90 -3.88
N ALA A 128 14.60 0.17 -4.29
CA ALA A 128 13.26 0.51 -3.78
C ALA A 128 12.20 -0.55 -4.13
N GLU A 129 12.31 -1.19 -5.31
CA GLU A 129 11.41 -2.29 -5.70
C GLU A 129 11.67 -3.53 -4.84
N GLU A 130 12.93 -3.88 -4.60
CA GLU A 130 13.32 -4.98 -3.73
C GLU A 130 12.90 -4.74 -2.27
N PHE A 131 13.05 -3.50 -1.78
CA PHE A 131 12.58 -3.08 -0.47
C PHE A 131 11.08 -3.33 -0.32
N MET A 132 10.27 -2.82 -1.27
CA MET A 132 8.82 -3.00 -1.22
C MET A 132 8.41 -4.47 -1.30
N LEU A 133 9.05 -5.26 -2.18
CA LEU A 133 8.80 -6.69 -2.26
C LEU A 133 9.14 -7.40 -0.95
N THR A 134 10.23 -7.03 -0.30
CA THR A 134 10.60 -7.58 1.01
C THR A 134 9.57 -7.26 2.07
N LYS A 135 9.04 -6.03 2.11
CA LYS A 135 7.95 -5.67 3.03
C LYS A 135 6.69 -6.49 2.78
N LEU A 136 6.30 -6.69 1.52
CA LEU A 136 5.14 -7.51 1.18
C LEU A 136 5.36 -9.01 1.49
N LYS A 137 6.58 -9.55 1.32
CA LYS A 137 6.93 -10.96 1.64
C LYS A 137 6.74 -11.31 3.11
N VAL A 138 7.08 -10.37 4.00
CA VAL A 138 7.02 -10.61 5.46
C VAL A 138 5.57 -10.71 5.95
N LEU A 139 4.60 -10.23 5.17
CA LEU A 139 3.18 -10.33 5.50
C LEU A 139 2.69 -11.75 5.17
N LYS A 140 2.13 -12.43 6.19
CA LYS A 140 1.73 -13.85 6.15
C LYS A 140 0.70 -14.21 5.07
N ASP A 141 0.10 -13.21 4.43
CA ASP A 141 -0.85 -13.37 3.32
C ASP A 141 -0.17 -13.45 1.93
N PHE A 142 1.15 -13.27 1.85
CA PHE A 142 1.91 -13.22 0.59
C PHE A 142 2.74 -14.48 0.33
N PHE A 143 2.20 -15.66 0.68
CA PHE A 143 2.85 -16.98 0.49
C PHE A 143 3.15 -17.34 -0.98
N PHE A 144 2.76 -16.53 -1.97
CA PHE A 144 3.01 -16.80 -3.39
C PHE A 144 4.43 -16.42 -3.87
N LEU A 145 5.22 -15.70 -3.06
CA LEU A 145 6.57 -15.29 -3.48
C LEU A 145 7.64 -16.40 -3.36
N GLU A 146 7.32 -17.54 -2.77
CA GLU A 146 8.19 -18.73 -2.80
C GLU A 146 8.24 -19.42 -4.18
N LEU A 147 7.29 -19.13 -5.07
CA LEU A 147 7.26 -19.68 -6.44
C LEU A 147 7.91 -18.76 -7.49
N TRP A 148 8.35 -17.55 -7.09
CA TRP A 148 8.96 -16.59 -8.01
C TRP A 148 10.33 -17.04 -8.57
N PRO A 149 11.19 -17.78 -7.84
CA PRO A 149 12.42 -18.32 -8.42
C PRO A 149 12.16 -19.37 -9.52
N PHE A 150 11.01 -20.05 -9.49
CA PHE A 150 10.70 -21.15 -10.41
C PHE A 150 10.04 -20.71 -11.73
N LYS A 151 9.51 -19.48 -11.82
CA LYS A 151 8.84 -18.98 -13.04
C LYS A 151 9.69 -18.09 -13.94
N LEU A 152 10.88 -17.68 -13.51
CA LEU A 152 11.83 -16.90 -14.33
C LEU A 152 12.91 -17.76 -15.00
N SER A 153 12.95 -19.07 -14.75
CA SER A 153 13.83 -19.99 -15.49
C SER A 153 13.28 -20.42 -16.86
N PHE A 154 12.15 -19.85 -17.30
CA PHE A 154 11.49 -20.14 -18.58
C PHE A 154 11.07 -18.89 -19.38
N LEU A 155 11.62 -17.72 -19.05
CA LEU A 155 11.61 -16.51 -19.88
C LEU A 155 13.05 -16.04 -20.04
#